data_AF-A0AA90NT86-F1
#
_entry.id   AF-A0AA90NT86-F1
#
_cell.length_a   1.000
_cell.length_b   1.000
_cell.length_c   1.000
_cell.angle_alpha   90.00
_cell.angle_beta   90.00
_cell.angle_gamma   90.00
#
_symmetry.space_group_name_H-M   'P 1'
#
loop_
_entity.id
_entity.type
_entity.pdbx_description
1 polymer ?
#
loop_
_entity_poly.entity_id
_entity_poly.type
_entity_poly.pdbx_seq_one_letter_code
_entity_poly.pdbx_strand_id
1 'polypeptide(L)'
;MLEPLKADELAQILRRSLTHENLTNMDKPAQDSVINASGGDARRLINIVEQIALAKLDKLDVDSVGQLLQEKISVFDKGGDIFYQQLSAFHKSVRGSSPDGALYWMARMLVAGCDAKTIARRLLAIASEDIGNADPRALEITLNAWQVFDRVGAKEGNRAIAQAAVYCAVAPKSNAVYKAFNQAMSEAKETGNLPVPKHLCNAPTGLMSDFGYGEGYRYAHNEQDAVAKGQTYFPEALGEQNYYAPTQRGLEIKISEKLKKLRDS
;
A
#
# COMPACT_ATOMS: atom_id res chain seq x y z
N MET A 1 -4.07 26.68 -1.16
CA MET A 1 -4.10 25.80 -2.34
C MET A 1 -3.92 26.68 -3.56
N LEU A 2 -3.06 26.31 -4.50
CA LEU A 2 -2.96 27.00 -5.79
C LEU A 2 -4.02 26.42 -6.72
N GLU A 3 -4.79 27.29 -7.36
CA GLU A 3 -5.83 26.91 -8.32
C GLU A 3 -5.20 26.49 -9.66
N PRO A 4 -5.85 25.62 -10.46
CA PRO A 4 -5.40 25.30 -11.81
C PRO A 4 -5.34 26.56 -12.68
N LEU A 5 -4.31 26.64 -13.54
CA LEU A 5 -4.17 27.77 -14.45
C LEU A 5 -5.25 27.75 -15.54
N LYS A 6 -5.70 28.94 -15.92
CA LYS A 6 -6.63 29.14 -17.03
C LYS A 6 -5.93 28.87 -18.37
N ALA A 7 -6.73 28.57 -19.39
CA ALA A 7 -6.23 28.28 -20.73
C ALA A 7 -5.34 29.41 -21.30
N ASP A 8 -5.68 30.67 -21.04
CA ASP A 8 -4.90 31.83 -21.50
C ASP A 8 -3.53 31.92 -20.80
N GLU A 9 -3.47 31.57 -19.52
CA GLU A 9 -2.23 31.55 -18.74
C GLU A 9 -1.31 30.42 -19.22
N LEU A 10 -1.88 29.24 -19.46
CA LEU A 10 -1.15 28.11 -20.04
C LEU A 10 -0.67 28.40 -21.47
N ALA A 11 -1.46 29.11 -22.28
CA ALA A 11 -1.06 29.50 -23.63
C ALA A 11 0.16 30.45 -23.63
N GLN A 12 0.25 31.35 -22.66
CA GLN A 12 1.43 32.21 -22.49
C GLN A 12 2.67 31.41 -22.11
N ILE A 13 2.52 30.45 -21.17
CA ILE A 13 3.62 29.59 -20.73
C ILE A 13 4.07 28.68 -21.89
N LEU A 14 3.13 28.11 -22.64
CA LEU A 14 3.43 27.31 -23.82
C LEU A 14 4.23 28.09 -24.84
N ARG A 15 3.81 29.32 -25.17
CA ARG A 15 4.54 30.15 -26.14
C ARG A 15 5.98 30.40 -25.69
N ARG A 16 6.21 30.69 -24.41
CA ARG A 16 7.57 30.88 -23.86
C ARG A 16 8.40 29.61 -23.94
N SER A 17 7.81 28.47 -23.59
CA SER A 17 8.48 27.17 -23.59
C SER A 17 8.82 26.70 -25.02
N LEU A 18 7.91 26.86 -25.99
CA LEU A 18 8.17 26.56 -27.39
C LEU A 18 9.29 27.43 -27.99
N THR A 19 9.35 28.71 -27.62
CA THR A 19 10.45 29.58 -28.04
C THR A 19 11.78 29.14 -27.43
N HIS A 20 11.81 28.75 -26.16
CA HIS A 20 13.02 28.26 -25.49
C HIS A 20 13.58 26.99 -26.15
N GLU A 21 12.72 26.05 -26.49
CA GLU A 21 13.09 24.77 -27.12
C GLU A 21 13.21 24.84 -28.66
N ASN A 22 13.06 26.01 -29.27
CA ASN A 22 13.05 26.22 -30.73
C ASN A 22 11.99 25.40 -31.50
N LEU A 23 10.81 25.22 -30.92
CA LEU A 23 9.66 24.48 -31.47
C LEU A 23 8.53 25.41 -31.97
N THR A 24 8.89 26.61 -32.46
CA THR A 24 7.92 27.67 -32.78
C THR A 24 7.04 27.38 -34.00
N ASN A 25 7.36 26.35 -34.78
CA ASN A 25 6.61 25.88 -35.95
C ASN A 25 5.51 24.85 -35.62
N MET A 26 5.26 24.58 -34.33
CA MET A 26 4.17 23.70 -33.90
C MET A 26 2.80 24.25 -34.31
N ASP A 27 1.97 23.42 -34.92
CA ASP A 27 0.64 23.84 -35.37
C ASP A 27 -0.30 24.16 -34.19
N LYS A 28 -1.35 24.95 -34.46
CA LYS A 28 -2.29 25.38 -33.42
C LYS A 28 -3.03 24.20 -32.77
N PRO A 29 -3.53 23.18 -33.52
CA PRO A 29 -4.17 22.02 -32.92
C PRO A 29 -3.24 21.16 -32.02
N ALA A 30 -1.95 21.05 -32.33
CA ALA A 30 -0.95 20.40 -31.48
C ALA A 30 -0.69 21.20 -30.21
N GLN A 31 -0.59 22.53 -30.32
CA GLN A 31 -0.48 23.41 -29.16
C GLN A 31 -1.68 23.25 -28.22
N ASP A 32 -2.90 23.20 -28.76
CA ASP A 32 -4.11 22.99 -27.97
C ASP A 32 -4.11 21.60 -27.32
N SER A 33 -3.58 20.57 -28.01
CA SER A 33 -3.40 19.23 -27.45
C SER A 33 -2.41 19.21 -26.27
N VAL A 34 -1.31 19.97 -26.35
CA VAL A 34 -0.33 20.12 -25.26
C VAL A 34 -0.94 20.85 -24.06
N ILE A 35 -1.72 21.91 -24.29
CA ILE A 35 -2.44 22.63 -23.22
C ILE A 35 -3.44 21.71 -22.53
N ASN A 36 -4.23 20.95 -23.31
CA ASN A 36 -5.19 20.00 -22.74
C ASN A 36 -4.48 18.89 -21.95
N ALA A 37 -3.36 18.39 -22.46
CA ALA A 37 -2.57 17.35 -21.80
C ALA A 37 -1.90 17.81 -20.50
N SER A 38 -1.70 19.12 -20.29
CA SER A 38 -1.14 19.66 -19.05
C SER A 38 -2.15 19.73 -17.91
N GLY A 39 -3.46 19.71 -18.20
CA GLY A 39 -4.52 19.63 -17.21
C GLY A 39 -4.53 20.77 -16.18
N GLY A 40 -4.09 21.97 -16.55
CA GLY A 40 -4.05 23.13 -15.63
C GLY A 40 -2.68 23.38 -14.98
N ASP A 41 -1.67 22.52 -15.20
CA ASP A 41 -0.37 22.56 -14.52
C ASP A 41 0.75 23.07 -15.46
N ALA A 42 1.39 24.19 -15.09
CA ALA A 42 2.49 24.79 -15.83
C ALA A 42 3.75 23.92 -15.93
N ARG A 43 4.10 23.20 -14.84
CA ARG A 43 5.27 22.33 -14.81
C ARG A 43 5.08 21.16 -15.73
N ARG A 44 3.89 20.55 -15.71
CA ARG A 44 3.53 19.47 -16.61
C ARG A 44 3.58 19.92 -18.07
N LEU A 45 3.09 21.13 -18.36
CA LEU A 45 3.15 21.71 -19.70
C LEU A 45 4.60 21.86 -20.18
N ILE A 46 5.48 22.45 -19.37
CA ILE A 46 6.90 22.63 -19.71
C ILE A 46 7.57 21.27 -19.95
N ASN A 47 7.33 20.30 -19.07
CA ASN A 47 7.87 18.94 -19.24
C ASN A 47 7.42 18.31 -20.55
N ILE A 48 6.15 18.47 -20.95
CA ILE A 48 5.64 17.97 -22.23
C ILE A 48 6.41 18.60 -23.40
N VAL A 49 6.65 19.92 -23.37
CA VAL A 49 7.38 20.62 -24.43
C VAL A 49 8.85 20.15 -24.51
N GLU A 50 9.53 20.01 -23.37
CA GLU A 50 10.90 19.46 -23.32
C GLU A 50 10.95 18.03 -23.90
N GLN A 51 9.93 17.21 -23.63
CA GLN A 51 9.86 15.86 -24.20
C GLN A 51 9.64 15.88 -25.72
N ILE A 52 8.82 16.79 -26.24
CA ILE A 52 8.65 16.97 -27.69
C ILE A 52 9.99 17.38 -28.33
N ALA A 53 10.74 18.28 -27.68
CA ALA A 53 12.06 18.70 -28.15
C ALA A 53 13.04 17.52 -28.22
N LEU A 54 13.07 16.69 -27.16
CA LEU A 54 13.93 15.49 -27.09
C LEU A 54 13.55 14.42 -28.12
N ALA A 55 12.26 14.29 -28.45
CA ALA A 55 11.78 13.30 -29.40
C ALA A 55 12.23 13.58 -30.85
N LYS A 56 12.65 14.82 -31.15
CA LYS A 56 13.11 15.25 -32.49
C LYS A 56 12.15 14.81 -33.60
N LEU A 57 10.86 15.07 -33.41
CA LEU A 57 9.83 14.71 -34.38
C LEU A 57 10.09 15.40 -35.73
N ASP A 58 9.86 14.68 -36.82
CA ASP A 58 9.97 15.23 -38.18
C ASP A 58 8.92 16.32 -38.45
N LYS A 59 7.77 16.24 -37.77
CA LYS A 59 6.66 17.20 -37.84
C LYS A 59 6.11 17.49 -36.45
N LEU A 60 5.76 18.76 -36.22
CA LEU A 60 5.07 19.23 -35.01
C LEU A 60 3.59 19.48 -35.33
N ASP A 61 2.94 18.48 -35.93
CA ASP A 61 1.52 18.47 -36.19
C ASP A 61 0.75 17.71 -35.10
N VAL A 62 -0.57 17.88 -35.07
CA VAL A 62 -1.45 17.27 -34.06
C VAL A 62 -1.34 15.75 -34.00
N ASP A 63 -1.10 15.08 -35.12
CA ASP A 63 -0.99 13.63 -35.19
C ASP A 63 0.33 13.15 -34.58
N SER A 64 1.46 13.76 -34.95
CA SER A 64 2.79 13.38 -34.46
C SER A 64 2.95 13.70 -32.98
N VAL A 65 2.52 14.89 -32.57
CA VAL A 65 2.51 15.31 -31.15
C VAL A 65 1.51 14.46 -30.37
N GLY A 66 0.33 14.21 -30.94
CA GLY A 66 -0.69 13.35 -30.35
C GLY A 66 -0.20 11.93 -30.11
N GLN A 67 0.52 11.34 -31.05
CA GLN A 67 1.11 10.02 -30.91
C GLN A 67 2.17 10.00 -29.79
N LEU A 68 3.07 10.98 -29.74
CA LEU A 68 4.07 11.09 -28.67
C LEU A 68 3.41 11.26 -27.30
N LEU A 69 2.37 12.11 -27.23
CA LEU A 69 1.59 12.30 -26.00
C LEU A 69 0.89 11.01 -25.58
N GLN A 70 0.32 10.24 -26.52
CA GLN A 70 -0.30 8.95 -26.21
C GLN A 70 0.72 7.91 -25.73
N GLU A 71 1.90 7.87 -26.35
CA GLU A 71 3.02 7.01 -25.94
C GLU A 71 3.56 7.41 -24.55
N LYS A 72 3.46 8.69 -24.17
CA LYS A 72 4.05 9.26 -22.94
C LYS A 72 3.05 9.66 -21.84
N ILE A 73 1.74 9.62 -22.06
CA ILE A 73 0.72 9.58 -20.98
C ILE A 73 0.97 8.37 -20.06
N SER A 74 1.67 7.35 -20.57
CA SER A 74 2.28 6.24 -19.83
C SER A 74 3.38 6.66 -18.84
N VAL A 75 4.05 7.81 -19.04
CA VAL A 75 4.97 8.44 -18.10
C VAL A 75 4.18 9.39 -17.20
N PHE A 76 3.23 8.79 -16.51
CA PHE A 76 2.74 9.28 -15.24
C PHE A 76 3.90 9.82 -14.38
N ASP A 77 3.73 10.98 -13.75
CA ASP A 77 4.67 11.50 -12.75
C ASP A 77 4.66 10.57 -11.53
N LYS A 78 5.41 9.47 -11.62
CA LYS A 78 5.73 8.52 -10.56
C LYS A 78 6.58 9.25 -9.52
N GLY A 79 5.95 10.16 -8.77
CA GLY A 79 6.63 11.06 -7.85
C GLY A 79 5.84 12.33 -7.50
N GLY A 80 4.84 12.70 -8.30
CA GLY A 80 4.06 13.93 -8.09
C GLY A 80 2.99 13.84 -6.99
N ASP A 81 2.64 14.98 -6.40
CA ASP A 81 1.62 15.09 -5.34
C ASP A 81 0.27 14.48 -5.74
N ILE A 82 -0.12 14.60 -7.01
CA ILE A 82 -1.38 14.06 -7.53
C ILE A 82 -1.41 12.53 -7.45
N PHE A 83 -0.28 11.86 -7.69
CA PHE A 83 -0.21 10.41 -7.55
C PHE A 83 -0.46 9.97 -6.11
N TYR A 84 0.27 10.57 -5.18
CA TYR A 84 0.12 10.24 -3.77
C TYR A 84 -1.28 10.52 -3.26
N GLN A 85 -1.91 11.60 -3.74
CA GLN A 85 -3.32 11.88 -3.46
C GLN A 85 -4.26 10.78 -4.00
N GLN A 86 -4.08 10.33 -5.24
CA GLN A 86 -4.90 9.24 -5.80
C GLN A 86 -4.68 7.90 -5.10
N LEU A 87 -3.43 7.53 -4.78
CA LEU A 87 -3.13 6.30 -4.05
C LEU A 87 -3.67 6.35 -2.61
N SER A 88 -3.63 7.53 -1.99
CA SER A 88 -4.20 7.80 -0.67
C SER A 88 -5.73 7.71 -0.70
N ALA A 89 -6.37 8.26 -1.73
CA ALA A 89 -7.82 8.17 -1.94
C ALA A 89 -8.25 6.72 -2.17
N PHE A 90 -7.52 5.97 -3.01
CA PHE A 90 -7.72 4.53 -3.21
C PHE A 90 -7.68 3.76 -1.89
N HIS A 91 -6.61 3.91 -1.10
CA HIS A 91 -6.49 3.25 0.21
C HIS A 91 -7.66 3.62 1.12
N LYS A 92 -8.00 4.91 1.21
CA LYS A 92 -9.11 5.38 2.07
C LYS A 92 -10.46 4.84 1.61
N SER A 93 -10.71 4.68 0.31
CA SER A 93 -11.92 4.06 -0.21
C SER A 93 -12.01 2.58 0.17
N VAL A 94 -10.92 1.83 0.04
CA VAL A 94 -10.87 0.42 0.45
C VAL A 94 -11.12 0.30 1.97
N ARG A 95 -10.41 1.10 2.77
CA ARG A 95 -10.59 1.14 4.24
C ARG A 95 -12.00 1.57 4.65
N GLY A 96 -12.56 2.56 3.97
CA GLY A 96 -13.91 3.08 4.16
C GLY A 96 -15.01 2.18 3.62
N SER A 97 -14.67 0.99 3.12
CA SER A 97 -15.59 0.01 2.56
C SER A 97 -16.44 0.52 1.39
N SER A 98 -15.81 1.33 0.52
CA SER A 98 -16.38 1.83 -0.73
C SER A 98 -15.73 1.10 -1.92
N PRO A 99 -16.32 -0.03 -2.39
CA PRO A 99 -15.78 -0.75 -3.54
C PRO A 99 -15.80 0.09 -4.81
N ASP A 100 -16.86 0.89 -5.03
CA ASP A 100 -16.96 1.79 -6.19
C ASP A 100 -15.89 2.89 -6.16
N GLY A 101 -15.64 3.48 -4.98
CA GLY A 101 -14.57 4.46 -4.80
C GLY A 101 -13.20 3.85 -5.04
N ALA A 102 -12.95 2.63 -4.54
CA ALA A 102 -11.71 1.91 -4.78
C ALA A 102 -11.49 1.64 -6.27
N LEU A 103 -12.52 1.17 -6.98
CA LEU A 103 -12.47 0.95 -8.43
C LEU A 103 -12.23 2.24 -9.20
N TYR A 104 -12.90 3.33 -8.84
CA TYR A 104 -12.72 4.62 -9.51
C TYR A 104 -11.29 5.16 -9.38
N TRP A 105 -10.73 5.17 -8.16
CA TRP A 105 -9.36 5.65 -7.95
C TRP A 105 -8.32 4.73 -8.59
N MET A 106 -8.55 3.41 -8.57
CA MET A 106 -7.73 2.47 -9.31
C MET A 106 -7.76 2.74 -10.81
N ALA A 107 -8.95 2.89 -11.40
CA ALA A 107 -9.11 3.19 -12.83
C ALA A 107 -8.43 4.50 -13.22
N ARG A 108 -8.60 5.57 -12.42
CA ARG A 108 -7.92 6.86 -12.60
C ARG A 108 -6.40 6.70 -12.64
N MET A 109 -5.83 5.93 -11.72
CA MET A 109 -4.40 5.66 -11.69
C MET A 109 -3.94 4.86 -12.93
N LEU A 110 -4.67 3.81 -13.31
CA LEU A 110 -4.32 2.97 -14.47
C LEU A 110 -4.41 3.73 -15.79
N VAL A 111 -5.48 4.51 -16.00
CA VAL A 111 -5.63 5.37 -17.19
C VAL A 111 -4.53 6.42 -17.25
N ALA A 112 -4.08 6.91 -16.10
CA ALA A 112 -2.98 7.85 -16.02
C ALA A 112 -1.59 7.21 -16.20
N GLY A 113 -1.47 5.88 -16.43
CA GLY A 113 -0.19 5.21 -16.65
C GLY A 113 0.49 4.65 -15.39
N CYS A 114 -0.22 4.59 -14.26
CA CYS A 114 0.31 3.97 -13.04
C CYS A 114 0.60 2.47 -13.27
N ASP A 115 1.76 2.01 -12.80
CA ASP A 115 2.07 0.59 -12.73
C ASP A 115 1.14 -0.09 -11.72
N ALA A 116 0.31 -1.03 -12.19
CA ALA A 116 -0.65 -1.77 -11.39
C ALA A 116 -0.01 -2.53 -10.22
N LYS A 117 1.27 -2.90 -10.31
CA LYS A 117 2.02 -3.49 -9.18
C LYS A 117 2.09 -2.54 -7.98
N THR A 118 2.02 -1.22 -8.21
CA THR A 118 1.95 -0.24 -7.12
C THR A 118 0.64 -0.33 -6.35
N ILE A 119 -0.46 -0.56 -7.06
CA ILE A 119 -1.79 -0.77 -6.47
C ILE A 119 -1.81 -2.13 -5.74
N ALA A 120 -1.23 -3.18 -6.34
CA ALA A 120 -1.11 -4.49 -5.71
C ALA A 120 -0.29 -4.45 -4.41
N ARG A 121 0.86 -3.76 -4.39
CA ARG A 121 1.64 -3.50 -3.16
C ARG A 121 0.81 -2.80 -2.09
N ARG A 122 0.01 -1.81 -2.49
CA ARG A 122 -0.86 -1.08 -1.56
C ARG A 122 -1.96 -1.98 -0.99
N LEU A 123 -2.53 -2.87 -1.79
CA LEU A 123 -3.51 -3.86 -1.31
C LEU A 123 -2.89 -4.83 -0.31
N LEU A 124 -1.63 -5.25 -0.48
CA LEU A 124 -0.95 -6.12 0.50
C LEU A 124 -0.81 -5.43 1.85
N ALA A 125 -0.48 -4.13 1.85
CA ALA A 125 -0.44 -3.33 3.07
C ALA A 125 -1.83 -3.21 3.70
N ILE A 126 -2.87 -2.95 2.91
CA ILE A 126 -4.26 -2.87 3.40
C ILE A 126 -4.72 -4.21 4.00
N ALA A 127 -4.32 -5.34 3.39
CA ALA A 127 -4.69 -6.66 3.87
C ALA A 127 -4.19 -6.93 5.30
N SER A 128 -3.00 -6.44 5.68
CA SER A 128 -2.48 -6.58 7.04
C SER A 128 -2.83 -5.40 7.96
N GLU A 129 -2.98 -4.19 7.44
CA GLU A 129 -3.24 -2.96 8.20
C GLU A 129 -4.72 -2.77 8.55
N ASP A 130 -5.62 -2.96 7.58
CA ASP A 130 -7.03 -2.56 7.68
C ASP A 130 -8.01 -3.73 7.75
N ILE A 131 -7.57 -4.94 7.40
CA ILE A 131 -8.37 -6.17 7.43
C ILE A 131 -7.83 -7.13 8.50
N GLY A 132 -6.52 -7.42 8.44
CA GLY A 132 -5.83 -8.24 9.44
C GLY A 132 -6.48 -9.61 9.64
N ASN A 133 -6.57 -10.03 10.90
CA ASN A 133 -7.17 -11.32 11.26
C ASN A 133 -8.71 -11.33 11.25
N ALA A 134 -9.37 -10.20 10.94
CA ALA A 134 -10.82 -10.21 10.75
C ALA A 134 -11.18 -11.00 9.47
N ASP A 135 -10.31 -10.97 8.46
CA ASP A 135 -10.32 -11.91 7.35
C ASP A 135 -8.90 -12.15 6.78
N PRO A 136 -8.16 -13.16 7.29
CA PRO A 136 -6.77 -13.41 6.92
C PRO A 136 -6.59 -13.80 5.44
N ARG A 137 -7.67 -14.23 4.76
CA ARG A 137 -7.63 -14.59 3.33
C ARG A 137 -7.38 -13.40 2.42
N ALA A 138 -7.58 -12.17 2.90
CA ALA A 138 -7.32 -10.95 2.14
C ALA A 138 -5.86 -10.86 1.65
N LEU A 139 -4.91 -11.35 2.46
CA LEU A 139 -3.50 -11.37 2.08
C LEU A 139 -3.26 -12.31 0.89
N GLU A 140 -3.81 -13.53 0.96
CA GLU A 140 -3.69 -14.53 -0.10
C GLU A 140 -4.40 -14.10 -1.38
N ILE A 141 -5.62 -13.55 -1.29
CA ILE A 141 -6.36 -13.05 -2.45
C ILE A 141 -5.59 -11.94 -3.16
N THR A 142 -4.95 -11.05 -2.40
CA THR A 142 -4.13 -9.97 -2.98
C THR A 142 -2.85 -10.51 -3.63
N LEU A 143 -2.18 -11.49 -2.99
CA LEU A 143 -1.01 -12.16 -3.58
C LEU A 143 -1.38 -12.89 -4.86
N ASN A 144 -2.50 -13.60 -4.88
CA ASN A 144 -3.00 -14.31 -6.05
C ASN A 144 -3.32 -13.33 -7.19
N ALA A 145 -3.94 -12.20 -6.89
CA ALA A 145 -4.19 -11.15 -7.89
C ALA A 145 -2.88 -10.60 -8.48
N TRP A 146 -1.85 -10.40 -7.66
CA TRP A 146 -0.53 -10.03 -8.15
C TRP A 146 0.06 -11.12 -9.05
N GLN A 147 0.05 -12.38 -8.62
CA GLN A 147 0.59 -13.49 -9.42
C GLN A 147 -0.12 -13.63 -10.77
N VAL A 148 -1.44 -13.41 -10.81
CA VAL A 148 -2.19 -13.36 -12.07
C VAL A 148 -1.68 -12.22 -12.96
N PHE A 149 -1.42 -11.03 -12.41
CA PHE A 149 -0.84 -9.93 -13.17
C PHE A 149 0.54 -10.28 -13.74
N ASP A 150 1.43 -10.87 -12.95
CA ASP A 150 2.77 -11.25 -13.41
C ASP A 150 2.75 -12.34 -14.49
N ARG A 151 1.76 -13.26 -14.45
CA ARG A 151 1.69 -14.40 -15.38
C ARG A 151 0.88 -14.10 -16.65
N VAL A 152 -0.20 -13.34 -16.53
CA VAL A 152 -1.17 -13.14 -17.62
C VAL A 152 -0.99 -11.77 -18.31
N GLY A 153 -0.32 -10.83 -17.66
CA GLY A 153 -0.05 -9.50 -18.19
C GLY A 153 -1.15 -8.47 -17.90
N ALA A 154 -0.93 -7.24 -18.36
CA ALA A 154 -1.62 -6.06 -17.85
C ALA A 154 -3.15 -6.09 -18.02
N LYS A 155 -3.66 -6.51 -19.18
CA LYS A 155 -5.11 -6.43 -19.46
C LYS A 155 -5.92 -7.29 -18.48
N GLU A 156 -5.49 -8.53 -18.25
CA GLU A 156 -6.26 -9.47 -17.43
C GLU A 156 -5.82 -9.40 -15.97
N GLY A 157 -4.53 -9.11 -15.74
CA GLY A 157 -3.97 -8.79 -14.43
C GLY A 157 -4.63 -7.60 -13.76
N ASN A 158 -4.93 -6.53 -14.50
CA ASN A 158 -5.64 -5.38 -13.95
C ASN A 158 -7.04 -5.77 -13.42
N ARG A 159 -7.71 -6.72 -14.07
CA ARG A 159 -9.00 -7.24 -13.58
C ARG A 159 -8.83 -8.05 -12.30
N ALA A 160 -7.78 -8.86 -12.20
CA ALA A 160 -7.49 -9.61 -10.97
C ALA A 160 -7.18 -8.66 -9.79
N ILE A 161 -6.42 -7.60 -10.02
CA ILE A 161 -6.13 -6.57 -8.99
C ILE A 161 -7.41 -5.82 -8.62
N ALA A 162 -8.29 -5.52 -9.59
CA ALA A 162 -9.58 -4.89 -9.31
C ALA A 162 -10.49 -5.79 -8.46
N GLN A 163 -10.52 -7.10 -8.75
CA GLN A 163 -11.23 -8.08 -7.95
C GLN A 163 -10.72 -8.11 -6.50
N ALA A 164 -9.40 -8.09 -6.29
CA ALA A 164 -8.82 -8.01 -4.96
C ALA A 164 -9.17 -6.68 -4.25
N ALA A 165 -9.16 -5.55 -4.97
CA ALA A 165 -9.55 -4.27 -4.41
C ALA A 165 -11.01 -4.26 -3.90
N VAL A 166 -11.94 -4.83 -4.69
CA VAL A 166 -13.34 -4.97 -4.29
C VAL A 166 -13.48 -5.91 -3.09
N TYR A 167 -12.78 -7.06 -3.10
CA TYR A 167 -12.76 -7.97 -1.96
C TYR A 167 -12.31 -7.26 -0.67
N CYS A 168 -11.16 -6.58 -0.72
CA CYS A 168 -10.64 -5.83 0.41
C CYS A 168 -11.60 -4.72 0.87
N ALA A 169 -12.28 -4.06 -0.07
CA ALA A 169 -13.24 -3.01 0.26
C ALA A 169 -14.44 -3.57 1.04
N VAL A 170 -14.95 -4.76 0.71
CA VAL A 170 -16.11 -5.34 1.41
C VAL A 170 -15.74 -6.26 2.58
N ALA A 171 -14.46 -6.60 2.75
CA ALA A 171 -14.00 -7.45 3.85
C ALA A 171 -14.25 -6.81 5.24
N PRO A 172 -14.48 -7.64 6.29
CA PRO A 172 -14.50 -7.16 7.67
C PRO A 172 -13.22 -6.39 8.01
N LYS A 173 -13.36 -5.17 8.54
CA LYS A 173 -12.22 -4.30 8.85
C LYS A 173 -11.68 -4.55 10.25
N SER A 174 -10.38 -4.67 10.40
CA SER A 174 -9.68 -4.65 11.69
C SER A 174 -8.25 -4.15 11.54
N ASN A 175 -7.91 -3.15 12.36
CA ASN A 175 -6.52 -2.72 12.56
C ASN A 175 -5.94 -3.19 13.89
N ALA A 176 -6.54 -4.22 14.51
CA ALA A 176 -6.12 -4.73 15.82
C ALA A 176 -4.69 -5.30 15.77
N VAL A 177 -4.35 -6.05 14.70
CA VAL A 177 -3.00 -6.58 14.49
C VAL A 177 -2.00 -5.44 14.29
N TYR A 178 -2.33 -4.47 13.44
CA TYR A 178 -1.49 -3.29 13.19
C TYR A 178 -1.19 -2.50 14.47
N LYS A 179 -2.23 -2.20 15.27
CA LYS A 179 -2.07 -1.51 16.55
C LYS A 179 -1.23 -2.32 17.54
N ALA A 180 -1.51 -3.62 17.67
CA ALA A 180 -0.79 -4.50 18.57
C ALA A 180 0.71 -4.57 18.23
N PHE A 181 1.03 -4.70 16.94
CA PHE A 181 2.41 -4.74 16.48
C PHE A 181 3.14 -3.42 16.73
N ASN A 182 2.51 -2.27 16.45
CA ASN A 182 3.12 -0.97 16.70
C ASN A 182 3.33 -0.70 18.19
N GLN A 183 2.42 -1.15 19.06
CA GLN A 183 2.58 -1.05 20.50
C GLN A 183 3.76 -1.92 20.98
N ALA A 184 3.83 -3.19 20.56
CA ALA A 184 4.93 -4.08 20.88
C ALA A 184 6.29 -3.53 20.40
N MET A 185 6.33 -2.97 19.18
CA MET A 185 7.52 -2.34 18.62
C MET A 185 7.95 -1.08 19.39
N SER A 186 7.01 -0.34 19.98
CA SER A 186 7.32 0.80 20.83
C SER A 186 7.91 0.35 22.15
N GLU A 187 7.26 -0.60 22.82
CA GLU A 187 7.71 -1.12 24.12
C GLU A 187 9.08 -1.80 24.01
N ALA A 188 9.30 -2.58 22.95
CA ALA A 188 10.60 -3.22 22.71
C ALA A 188 11.76 -2.20 22.52
N LYS A 189 11.49 -0.99 22.03
CA LYS A 189 12.53 0.07 21.96
C LYS A 189 12.89 0.61 23.34
N GLU A 190 11.94 0.61 24.27
CA GLU A 190 12.11 1.12 25.63
C GLU A 190 12.66 0.05 26.57
N THR A 191 12.31 -1.22 26.34
CA THR A 191 12.61 -2.35 27.25
C THR A 191 13.53 -3.39 26.63
N GLY A 192 14.20 -3.10 25.52
CA GLY A 192 14.98 -4.07 24.74
C GLY A 192 16.20 -4.66 25.46
N ASN A 193 16.59 -4.11 26.62
CA ASN A 193 17.64 -4.63 27.48
C ASN A 193 17.16 -5.65 28.52
N LEU A 194 15.85 -5.87 28.66
CA LEU A 194 15.33 -6.88 29.58
C LEU A 194 15.71 -8.29 29.10
N PRO A 195 16.21 -9.16 29.99
CA PRO A 195 16.62 -10.50 29.60
C PRO A 195 15.40 -11.35 29.24
N VAL A 196 15.62 -12.33 28.35
CA VAL A 196 14.66 -13.41 28.13
C VAL A 196 14.53 -14.23 29.43
N PRO A 197 13.30 -14.52 29.91
CA PRO A 197 13.10 -15.41 31.06
C PRO A 197 13.79 -16.76 30.85
N LYS A 198 14.48 -17.27 31.87
CA LYS A 198 15.27 -18.51 31.77
C LYS A 198 14.46 -19.69 31.23
N HIS A 199 13.19 -19.81 31.66
CA HIS A 199 12.28 -20.86 31.22
C HIS A 199 11.84 -20.75 29.74
N LEU A 200 12.18 -19.67 29.04
CA LEU A 200 11.96 -19.53 27.59
C LEU A 200 13.27 -19.63 26.80
N CYS A 201 14.42 -19.59 27.48
CA CYS A 201 15.71 -19.70 26.81
C CYS A 201 15.95 -21.12 26.29
N ASN A 202 16.65 -21.21 25.16
CA ASN A 202 17.22 -22.49 24.73
C ASN A 202 18.36 -22.90 25.67
N ALA A 203 18.53 -24.21 25.89
CA ALA A 203 19.60 -24.77 26.72
C ALA A 203 20.34 -25.91 25.98
N PRO A 204 21.03 -25.61 24.87
CA PRO A 204 21.64 -26.63 24.01
C PRO A 204 22.90 -27.28 24.61
N THR A 205 23.46 -26.72 25.68
CA THR A 205 24.67 -27.25 26.35
C THR A 205 24.36 -27.68 27.77
N GLY A 206 25.12 -28.64 28.29
CA GLY A 206 25.00 -29.08 29.70
C GLY A 206 25.18 -27.92 30.67
N LEU A 207 26.20 -27.07 30.44
CA LEU A 207 26.47 -25.89 31.26
C LEU A 207 25.28 -24.92 31.34
N MET A 208 24.58 -24.69 30.22
CA MET A 208 23.39 -23.83 30.22
C MET A 208 22.24 -24.44 31.03
N SER A 209 22.05 -25.76 30.94
CA SER A 209 21.07 -26.48 31.75
C SER A 209 21.41 -26.39 33.24
N ASP A 210 22.69 -26.53 33.60
CA ASP A 210 23.19 -26.40 34.97
C ASP A 210 22.95 -24.99 35.56
N PHE A 211 22.88 -23.96 34.70
CA PHE A 211 22.52 -22.59 35.08
C PHE A 211 21.00 -22.32 35.10
N GLY A 212 20.18 -23.35 34.90
CA GLY A 212 18.71 -23.29 34.93
C GLY A 212 18.08 -22.71 33.67
N TYR A 213 18.79 -22.69 32.53
CA TYR A 213 18.19 -22.30 31.25
C TYR A 213 17.24 -23.40 30.78
N GLY A 214 16.04 -23.03 30.33
CA GLY A 214 14.97 -23.95 29.94
C GLY A 214 14.25 -24.61 31.11
N GLU A 215 14.77 -24.50 32.34
CA GLU A 215 14.10 -25.04 33.53
C GLU A 215 12.77 -24.31 33.78
N GLY A 216 11.72 -25.07 34.09
CA GLY A 216 10.37 -24.54 34.26
C GLY A 216 9.63 -24.25 32.94
N TYR A 217 10.22 -24.55 31.77
CA TYR A 217 9.49 -24.51 30.52
C TYR A 217 8.38 -25.55 30.50
N ARG A 218 7.15 -25.11 30.22
CA ARG A 218 5.98 -25.99 30.11
C ARG A 218 5.60 -26.20 28.65
N TYR A 219 5.83 -27.42 28.17
CA TYR A 219 5.53 -27.78 26.79
C TYR A 219 4.01 -27.96 26.60
N ALA A 220 3.37 -26.93 26.04
CA ALA A 220 1.92 -26.81 25.98
C ALA A 220 1.21 -28.03 25.35
N HIS A 221 1.81 -28.70 24.36
CA HIS A 221 1.20 -29.89 23.72
C HIS A 221 1.03 -31.10 24.64
N ASN A 222 1.77 -31.16 25.75
CA ASN A 222 1.62 -32.22 26.76
C ASN A 222 0.56 -31.87 27.82
N GLU A 223 -0.04 -30.69 27.74
CA GLU A 223 -1.03 -30.21 28.69
C GLU A 223 -2.45 -30.30 28.15
N GLN A 224 -3.41 -30.23 29.07
CA GLN A 224 -4.82 -30.22 28.73
C GLN A 224 -5.13 -29.07 27.75
N ASP A 225 -5.91 -29.39 26.70
CA ASP A 225 -6.29 -28.47 25.62
C ASP A 225 -5.10 -27.87 24.84
N ALA A 226 -3.90 -28.44 25.00
CA ALA A 226 -2.65 -27.91 24.47
C ALA A 226 -2.30 -26.48 24.97
N VAL A 227 -2.56 -26.19 26.26
CA VAL A 227 -2.33 -24.87 26.88
C VAL A 227 -1.60 -25.00 28.22
N ALA A 228 -0.43 -24.36 28.32
CA ALA A 228 0.31 -24.23 29.58
C ALA A 228 -0.26 -23.11 30.48
N LYS A 229 -1.38 -23.37 31.17
CA LYS A 229 -2.08 -22.36 31.99
C LYS A 229 -1.20 -21.81 33.12
N GLY A 230 -1.06 -20.49 33.20
CA GLY A 230 -0.21 -19.81 34.20
C GLY A 230 1.27 -19.68 33.81
N GLN A 231 1.69 -20.21 32.64
CA GLN A 231 3.00 -19.91 32.08
C GLN A 231 3.06 -18.44 31.64
N THR A 232 4.12 -17.72 32.02
CA THR A 232 4.40 -16.36 31.55
C THR A 232 5.34 -16.37 30.35
N TYR A 233 5.20 -15.39 29.47
CA TYR A 233 5.95 -15.27 28.23
C TYR A 233 6.70 -13.95 28.10
N PHE A 234 6.50 -13.00 29.02
CA PHE A 234 7.21 -11.73 29.08
C PHE A 234 8.31 -11.72 30.15
N PRO A 235 9.31 -10.82 30.06
CA PRO A 235 10.21 -10.54 31.16
C PRO A 235 9.44 -10.17 32.44
N GLU A 236 9.87 -10.70 33.58
CA GLU A 236 9.20 -10.47 34.87
C GLU A 236 9.04 -8.98 35.20
N ALA A 237 10.10 -8.18 34.95
CA ALA A 237 10.08 -6.73 35.17
C ALA A 237 9.08 -5.98 34.28
N LEU A 238 8.73 -6.53 33.11
CA LEU A 238 7.72 -5.97 32.22
C LEU A 238 6.31 -6.43 32.58
N GLY A 239 6.19 -7.64 33.14
CA GLY A 239 4.90 -8.29 33.35
C GLY A 239 4.20 -8.66 32.04
N GLU A 240 3.09 -9.40 32.15
CA GLU A 240 2.33 -9.85 30.98
C GLU A 240 1.57 -8.68 30.32
N GLN A 241 1.72 -8.57 29.01
CA GLN A 241 1.13 -7.49 28.22
C GLN A 241 -0.04 -7.99 27.35
N ASN A 242 -0.98 -7.08 27.07
CA ASN A 242 -2.16 -7.34 26.25
C ASN A 242 -2.21 -6.43 25.01
N TYR A 243 -1.25 -6.58 24.10
CA TYR A 243 -1.23 -5.77 22.88
C TYR A 243 -2.38 -6.08 21.93
N TYR A 244 -2.68 -7.37 21.74
CA TYR A 244 -3.69 -7.79 20.77
C TYR A 244 -5.09 -7.81 21.39
N ALA A 245 -5.90 -6.87 20.90
CA ALA A 245 -7.31 -6.70 21.24
C ALA A 245 -8.18 -6.92 19.99
N PRO A 246 -8.61 -8.17 19.71
CA PRO A 246 -9.41 -8.48 18.53
C PRO A 246 -10.74 -7.73 18.54
N THR A 247 -11.24 -7.42 17.35
CA THR A 247 -12.51 -6.74 17.16
C THR A 247 -13.69 -7.71 17.06
N GLN A 248 -14.91 -7.21 17.16
CA GLN A 248 -16.14 -8.03 17.00
C GLN A 248 -16.56 -8.13 15.52
N ARG A 249 -15.61 -8.39 14.63
CA ARG A 249 -15.82 -8.43 13.17
C ARG A 249 -15.12 -9.63 12.55
N GLY A 250 -15.78 -10.30 11.61
CA GLY A 250 -15.21 -11.44 10.89
C GLY A 250 -14.73 -12.56 11.84
N LEU A 251 -13.58 -13.17 11.53
CA LEU A 251 -13.02 -14.25 12.35
C LEU A 251 -12.55 -13.78 13.73
N GLU A 252 -12.32 -12.48 13.94
CA GLU A 252 -11.88 -11.97 15.24
C GLU A 252 -12.92 -12.15 16.34
N ILE A 253 -14.19 -12.38 16.01
CA ILE A 253 -15.22 -12.76 16.99
C ILE A 253 -14.82 -14.06 17.70
N LYS A 254 -14.44 -15.10 16.94
CA LYS A 254 -14.01 -16.39 17.49
C LYS A 254 -12.64 -16.31 18.16
N ILE A 255 -11.75 -15.48 17.62
CA ILE A 255 -10.44 -15.24 18.25
C ILE A 255 -10.64 -14.56 19.62
N SER A 256 -11.53 -13.58 19.71
CA SER A 256 -11.88 -12.89 20.96
C SER A 256 -12.46 -13.86 22.00
N GLU A 257 -13.39 -14.72 21.59
CA GLU A 257 -13.95 -15.77 22.45
C GLU A 257 -12.85 -16.72 22.99
N LYS A 258 -11.92 -17.14 22.13
CA LYS A 258 -10.79 -17.99 22.53
C LYS A 258 -9.85 -17.27 23.50
N LEU A 259 -9.43 -16.03 23.18
CA LEU A 259 -8.52 -15.27 24.04
C LEU A 259 -9.13 -14.96 25.40
N LYS A 260 -10.43 -14.68 25.47
CA LYS A 260 -11.12 -14.50 26.74
C LYS A 260 -11.00 -15.76 27.62
N LYS A 261 -11.31 -16.93 27.06
CA LYS A 261 -11.16 -18.21 27.78
C LYS A 261 -9.74 -18.47 28.27
N LEU A 262 -8.73 -18.08 27.48
CA LEU A 262 -7.32 -18.26 27.84
C LEU A 262 -6.84 -17.26 28.92
N ARG A 263 -7.43 -16.07 28.98
CA ARG A 263 -7.08 -15.03 29.96
C ARG A 263 -7.82 -15.19 31.29
N ASP A 264 -9.02 -15.77 31.25
CA ASP A 264 -9.84 -16.05 32.43
C ASP A 264 -9.44 -17.38 33.13
N SER A 265 -8.51 -18.16 32.54
CA SER A 265 -8.08 -19.49 33.01
C SER A 265 -6.69 -19.51 33.62
#